data_AF-A0A943E6W2-F1
#
_entry.id   AF-A0A943E6W2-F1
#
_cell.length_a   1.000
_cell.length_b   1.000
_cell.length_c   1.000
_cell.angle_alpha   90.00
_cell.angle_beta   90.00
_cell.angle_gamma   90.00
#
_symmetry.space_group_name_H-M   'P 1'
#
loop_
_entity.id
_entity.type
_entity.pdbx_description
1 polymer ?
#
loop_
_entity_poly.entity_id
_entity_poly.type
_entity_poly.pdbx_seq_one_letter_code
_entity_poly.pdbx_strand_id
1 'polypeptide(L)'
;MGPYYVEAWMECLKKHSGEPPEDSKHKRVVILLIVLAVISVLVIIWGLLTSRSGCIQAGVILAVLASFVSNGLFSYWDSKVSFSKKIEHEQSLAIEILPEYLKRINASAVSLPDILTYVKEYYELRSSSRKLCFDRSFAFLVCGLFVFGLGQVLIQAEEGSSILLAFAILVSVISLFGMLFMWMAWDIRDSLRKASVSNTKTTIRALECLIVHNKESSIEMD
;
A
#
# COMPACT_ATOMS: atom_id res chain seq x y z
N MET A 1 -16.78 4.02 -16.34
CA MET A 1 -16.03 5.12 -16.99
C MET A 1 -15.08 5.86 -16.03
N GLY A 2 -15.44 6.09 -14.76
CA GLY A 2 -14.57 6.76 -13.76
C GLY A 2 -13.09 6.30 -13.71
N PRO A 3 -12.75 4.99 -13.71
CA PRO A 3 -11.35 4.54 -13.71
C PRO A 3 -10.53 5.05 -14.91
N TYR A 4 -11.14 5.10 -16.09
CA TYR A 4 -10.50 5.52 -17.33
C TYR A 4 -10.11 7.01 -17.29
N TYR A 5 -10.98 7.86 -16.74
CA TYR A 5 -10.71 9.29 -16.59
C TYR A 5 -9.58 9.56 -15.60
N VAL A 6 -9.56 8.83 -14.47
CA VAL A 6 -8.48 8.94 -13.47
C VAL A 6 -7.15 8.45 -14.05
N GLU A 7 -7.15 7.37 -14.82
CA GLU A 7 -5.94 6.83 -15.45
C GLU A 7 -5.35 7.80 -16.49
N ALA A 8 -6.20 8.32 -17.39
CA ALA A 8 -5.79 9.31 -18.38
C ALA A 8 -5.20 10.58 -17.74
N TRP A 9 -5.79 11.04 -16.63
CA TRP A 9 -5.29 12.19 -15.86
C TRP A 9 -3.90 11.90 -15.28
N MET A 10 -3.73 10.75 -14.61
CA MET A 10 -2.48 10.36 -13.97
C MET A 10 -1.34 10.18 -14.96
N GLU A 11 -1.61 9.68 -16.17
CA GLU A 11 -0.60 9.54 -17.20
C GLU A 11 -0.16 10.89 -17.79
N CYS A 12 -1.09 11.84 -17.98
CA CYS A 12 -0.75 13.20 -18.40
C CYS A 12 0.07 13.92 -17.32
N LEU A 13 -0.30 13.75 -16.04
CA LEU A 13 0.44 14.29 -14.90
C LEU A 13 1.88 13.74 -14.84
N LYS A 14 2.05 12.42 -15.02
CA LYS A 14 3.36 11.75 -15.00
C LYS A 14 4.28 12.24 -16.13
N LYS A 15 3.72 12.61 -17.27
CA LYS A 15 4.47 13.13 -18.42
C LYS A 15 5.01 14.55 -18.17
N HIS A 16 4.27 15.37 -17.42
CA HIS A 16 4.63 16.75 -17.13
C HIS A 16 5.47 16.91 -15.85
N SER A 17 5.19 16.15 -14.79
CA SER A 17 5.89 16.35 -13.51
C SER A 17 7.31 15.78 -13.50
N GLY A 18 7.65 14.83 -14.37
CA GLY A 18 8.95 14.14 -14.40
C GLY A 18 9.29 13.32 -13.14
N GLU A 19 8.55 13.53 -12.04
CA GLU A 19 8.70 12.82 -10.80
C GLU A 19 8.03 11.45 -10.89
N PRO A 20 8.75 10.37 -10.52
CA PRO A 20 8.09 9.10 -10.34
C PRO A 20 7.10 9.28 -9.19
N PRO A 21 5.84 8.81 -9.33
CA PRO A 21 4.82 8.98 -8.30
C PRO A 21 5.35 8.49 -6.95
N GLU A 22 4.94 9.09 -5.83
CA GLU A 22 5.29 8.66 -4.45
C GLU A 22 5.22 7.13 -4.27
N ASP A 23 4.28 6.52 -5.00
CA ASP A 23 4.05 5.09 -5.19
C ASP A 23 5.32 4.28 -5.55
N SER A 24 6.27 4.85 -6.27
CA SER A 24 7.53 4.20 -6.65
C SER A 24 8.49 3.98 -5.49
N LYS A 25 8.56 4.91 -4.54
CA LYS A 25 9.44 4.81 -3.35
C LYS A 25 8.85 3.81 -2.36
N HIS A 26 7.53 3.87 -2.17
CA HIS A 26 6.79 2.92 -1.35
C HIS A 26 6.88 1.49 -1.88
N LYS A 27 6.72 1.28 -3.18
CA LYS A 27 6.91 -0.03 -3.81
C LYS A 27 8.32 -0.58 -3.60
N ARG A 28 9.36 0.26 -3.71
CA ARG A 28 10.75 -0.18 -3.47
C ARG A 28 10.98 -0.63 -2.03
N VAL A 29 10.48 0.12 -1.05
CA VAL A 29 10.62 -0.24 0.38
C VAL A 29 9.91 -1.56 0.67
N VAL A 30 8.69 -1.73 0.17
CA VAL A 30 7.93 -2.99 0.30
C VAL A 30 8.70 -4.16 -0.32
N ILE A 31 9.20 -4.02 -1.55
CA ILE A 31 9.95 -5.09 -2.23
C ILE A 31 11.18 -5.48 -1.39
N LEU A 32 11.88 -4.50 -0.85
CA LEU A 32 13.06 -4.72 -0.01
C LEU A 32 12.70 -5.46 1.29
N LEU A 33 11.56 -5.13 1.91
CA LEU A 33 11.02 -5.83 3.07
C LEU A 33 10.64 -7.29 2.75
N ILE A 34 10.05 -7.55 1.57
CA ILE A 34 9.74 -8.92 1.11
C ILE A 34 11.04 -9.72 0.94
N VAL A 35 12.05 -9.14 0.30
CA VAL A 35 13.34 -9.80 0.11
C VAL A 35 13.99 -10.13 1.46
N LEU A 36 13.97 -9.20 2.42
CA LEU A 36 14.47 -9.45 3.78
C LEU A 36 13.70 -10.55 4.50
N ALA A 37 12.37 -10.59 4.36
CA ALA A 37 11.55 -11.65 4.94
C ALA A 37 11.91 -13.02 4.35
N VAL A 38 12.07 -13.12 3.02
CA VAL A 38 12.48 -14.36 2.34
C VAL A 38 13.87 -14.81 2.79
N ILE A 39 14.83 -13.88 2.89
CA ILE A 39 16.19 -14.19 3.37
C ILE A 39 16.12 -14.73 4.81
N SER A 40 15.32 -14.11 5.68
CA SER A 40 15.11 -14.58 7.06
C SER A 40 14.56 -16.01 7.10
N VAL A 41 13.55 -16.33 6.27
CA VAL A 41 13.01 -17.70 6.15
C VAL A 41 14.11 -18.69 5.75
N LEU A 42 14.87 -18.36 4.70
CA LEU A 42 15.93 -19.25 4.19
C LEU A 42 17.00 -19.52 5.25
N VAL A 43 17.37 -18.50 6.03
CA VAL A 43 18.34 -18.62 7.12
C VAL A 43 17.79 -19.51 8.26
N ILE A 44 16.50 -19.41 8.59
CA ILE A 44 15.86 -20.25 9.60
C ILE A 44 15.77 -21.70 9.11
N ILE A 45 15.33 -21.94 7.87
CA ILE A 45 15.29 -23.29 7.27
C ILE A 45 16.70 -23.90 7.25
N TRP A 46 17.71 -23.13 6.84
CA TRP A 46 19.09 -23.59 6.86
C TRP A 46 19.58 -23.92 8.27
N GLY A 47 19.24 -23.09 9.26
CA GLY A 47 19.56 -23.33 10.67
C GLY A 47 18.90 -24.59 11.22
N LEU A 48 17.66 -24.88 10.83
CA LEU A 48 16.95 -26.12 11.17
C LEU A 48 17.62 -27.33 10.50
N LEU A 49 17.90 -27.26 9.19
CA LEU A 49 18.56 -28.35 8.44
C LEU A 49 19.97 -28.68 8.96
N THR A 50 20.70 -27.67 9.42
CA THR A 50 22.07 -27.84 9.95
C THR A 50 22.12 -27.98 11.48
N SER A 51 20.97 -27.96 12.15
CA SER A 51 20.86 -27.96 13.62
C SER A 51 21.73 -26.89 14.31
N ARG A 52 21.96 -25.77 13.63
CA ARG A 52 22.76 -24.64 14.15
C ARG A 52 21.82 -23.59 14.74
N SER A 53 21.72 -23.57 16.07
CA SER A 53 20.92 -22.60 16.83
C SER A 53 21.28 -21.14 16.49
N GLY A 54 22.55 -20.83 16.20
CA GLY A 54 23.00 -19.50 15.81
C GLY A 54 22.37 -18.98 14.50
N CYS A 55 22.13 -19.86 13.53
CA CYS A 55 21.44 -19.49 12.29
C CYS A 55 19.96 -19.20 12.54
N ILE A 56 19.31 -19.99 13.39
CA ILE A 56 17.91 -19.80 13.76
C ILE A 56 17.72 -18.45 14.47
N GLN A 57 18.58 -18.14 15.45
CA GLN A 57 18.55 -16.85 16.16
C GLN A 57 18.80 -15.67 15.22
N ALA A 58 19.81 -15.77 14.33
CA ALA A 58 20.10 -14.72 13.36
C ALA A 58 18.90 -14.45 12.43
N GLY A 59 18.24 -15.51 11.96
CA GLY A 59 17.04 -15.39 11.12
C GLY A 59 15.88 -14.69 11.84
N VAL A 60 15.60 -15.07 13.09
CA VAL A 60 14.55 -14.44 13.91
C VAL A 60 14.85 -12.96 14.18
N ILE A 61 16.10 -12.62 14.52
CA ILE A 61 16.52 -11.22 14.73
C ILE A 61 16.31 -10.40 13.45
N LEU A 62 16.66 -10.97 12.29
CA LEU A 62 16.47 -10.31 10.99
C LEU A 62 14.98 -9.99 10.72
N ALA A 63 14.08 -10.93 11.05
CA ALA A 63 12.64 -10.73 10.89
C ALA A 63 12.08 -9.64 11.83
N VAL A 64 12.55 -9.59 13.08
CA VAL A 64 12.14 -8.58 14.06
C VAL A 64 12.63 -7.19 13.62
N LEU A 65 13.89 -7.07 13.19
CA LEU A 65 14.44 -5.80 12.68
C LEU A 65 13.70 -5.31 11.44
N ALA A 66 13.40 -6.20 10.49
CA ALA A 66 12.62 -5.84 9.30
C ALA A 66 11.23 -5.31 9.67
N SER A 67 10.58 -5.91 10.67
CA SER A 67 9.26 -5.48 11.17
C SER A 67 9.31 -4.10 11.85
N PHE A 68 10.36 -3.84 12.65
CA PHE A 68 10.54 -2.57 13.34
C PHE A 68 10.83 -1.42 12.36
N VAL A 69 11.70 -1.67 11.38
CA VAL A 69 12.04 -0.72 10.31
C VAL A 69 10.82 -0.42 9.43
N SER A 70 9.98 -1.42 9.13
CA SER A 70 8.72 -1.22 8.40
C SER A 70 7.80 -0.26 9.15
N ASN A 71 7.51 -0.51 10.42
CA ASN A 71 6.61 0.35 11.21
C ASN A 71 7.12 1.79 11.37
N GLY A 72 8.43 1.97 11.57
CA GLY A 72 9.04 3.29 11.73
C GLY A 72 9.07 4.13 10.45
N LEU A 73 9.42 3.52 9.32
CA LEU A 73 9.49 4.21 8.02
C LEU A 73 8.10 4.64 7.52
N PHE A 74 7.08 3.81 7.73
CA PHE A 74 5.72 4.12 7.33
C PHE A 74 5.15 5.32 8.12
N SER A 75 5.34 5.34 9.43
CA SER A 75 4.89 6.44 10.30
C SER A 75 5.55 7.77 9.95
N TYR A 76 6.85 7.75 9.59
CA TYR A 76 7.59 8.95 9.22
C TYR A 76 7.14 9.54 7.86
N TRP A 77 6.79 8.70 6.89
CA TRP A 77 6.36 9.18 5.57
C TRP A 77 4.97 9.81 5.57
N ASP A 78 4.05 9.31 6.40
CA ASP A 78 2.69 9.87 6.50
C ASP A 78 2.69 11.30 7.11
N SER A 79 3.73 11.65 7.87
CA SER A 79 3.83 12.92 8.60
C SER A 79 4.30 14.12 7.79
N LYS A 80 4.85 13.95 6.57
CA LYS A 80 5.71 14.99 5.95
C LYS A 80 5.07 15.88 4.89
N VAL A 81 3.78 15.71 4.55
CA VAL A 81 3.16 16.48 3.46
C VAL A 81 2.44 17.72 3.99
N SER A 82 3.05 18.90 3.83
CA SER A 82 2.41 20.19 4.15
C SER A 82 1.28 20.50 3.16
N PHE A 83 0.05 20.60 3.66
CA PHE A 83 -1.18 20.65 2.86
C PHE A 83 -1.35 21.91 1.98
N SER A 84 -0.80 23.07 2.37
CA SER A 84 -1.14 24.37 1.75
C SER A 84 -0.39 24.66 0.44
N LYS A 85 0.95 24.49 0.40
CA LYS A 85 1.74 24.70 -0.83
C LYS A 85 1.42 23.71 -1.96
N LYS A 86 0.79 22.58 -1.60
CA LYS A 86 0.40 21.53 -2.53
C LYS A 86 -0.77 21.94 -3.42
N ILE A 87 -1.70 22.75 -2.90
CA ILE A 87 -2.95 23.10 -3.60
C ILE A 87 -2.71 24.09 -4.75
N GLU A 88 -1.96 25.18 -4.50
CA GLU A 88 -1.65 26.17 -5.53
C GLU A 88 -0.83 25.57 -6.69
N HIS A 89 0.13 24.71 -6.35
CA HIS A 89 0.93 23.99 -7.34
C HIS A 89 0.10 22.95 -8.12
N GLU A 90 -0.81 22.23 -7.45
CA GLU A 90 -1.76 21.33 -8.12
C GLU A 90 -2.69 22.08 -9.08
N GLN A 91 -3.11 23.29 -8.73
CA GLN A 91 -3.98 24.12 -9.58
C GLN A 91 -3.26 24.64 -10.83
N SER A 92 -2.02 25.13 -10.71
CA SER A 92 -1.25 25.57 -11.88
C SER A 92 -0.94 24.40 -12.83
N LEU A 93 -0.57 23.25 -12.28
CA LEU A 93 -0.36 22.01 -13.06
C LEU A 93 -1.63 21.54 -13.75
N ALA A 94 -2.78 21.62 -13.07
CA ALA A 94 -4.05 21.20 -13.64
C ALA A 94 -4.43 22.03 -14.87
N ILE A 95 -4.19 23.35 -14.85
CA ILE A 95 -4.45 24.24 -15.99
C ILE A 95 -3.53 23.92 -17.16
N GLU A 96 -2.24 23.67 -16.90
CA GLU A 96 -1.25 23.33 -17.92
C GLU A 96 -1.55 21.98 -18.60
N ILE A 97 -1.99 20.99 -17.83
CA ILE A 97 -2.25 19.62 -18.30
C ILE A 97 -3.62 19.49 -18.99
N LEU A 98 -4.58 20.38 -18.69
CA LEU A 98 -5.95 20.29 -19.17
C LEU A 98 -6.09 20.06 -20.70
N PRO A 99 -5.37 20.78 -21.58
CA PRO A 99 -5.52 20.61 -23.02
C PRO A 99 -5.11 19.21 -23.50
N GLU A 100 -4.02 18.66 -22.93
CA GLU A 100 -3.54 17.32 -23.26
C GLU A 100 -4.48 16.24 -22.72
N TYR A 101 -5.01 16.46 -21.51
CA TYR A 101 -6.01 15.58 -20.92
C TYR A 101 -7.29 15.49 -21.76
N LEU A 102 -7.90 16.63 -22.10
CA LEU A 102 -9.12 16.69 -22.93
C LEU A 102 -8.92 16.05 -24.31
N LYS A 103 -7.77 16.32 -24.95
CA LYS A 103 -7.39 15.69 -26.21
C LYS A 103 -7.30 14.17 -26.10
N ARG A 104 -6.78 13.66 -24.98
CA ARG A 104 -6.59 12.22 -24.75
C ARG A 104 -7.91 11.47 -24.54
N ILE A 105 -8.84 12.06 -23.79
CA ILE A 105 -10.16 11.46 -23.57
C ILE A 105 -11.16 11.80 -24.68
N ASN A 106 -10.71 12.49 -25.74
CA ASN A 106 -11.50 12.97 -26.86
C ASN A 106 -12.77 13.71 -26.39
N ALA A 107 -12.61 14.64 -25.45
CA ALA A 107 -13.69 15.34 -24.81
C ALA A 107 -13.48 16.87 -24.87
N SER A 108 -14.58 17.62 -24.81
CA SER A 108 -14.55 19.08 -24.79
C SER A 108 -14.64 19.60 -23.35
N ALA A 109 -14.24 20.85 -23.12
CA ALA A 109 -14.35 21.49 -21.80
C ALA A 109 -15.81 21.52 -21.27
N VAL A 110 -16.80 21.48 -22.16
CA VAL A 110 -18.23 21.42 -21.79
C VAL A 110 -18.60 20.11 -21.08
N SER A 111 -17.85 19.03 -21.33
CA SER A 111 -18.10 17.71 -20.72
C SER A 111 -17.43 17.50 -19.35
N LEU A 112 -16.66 18.49 -18.87
CA LEU A 112 -15.98 18.44 -17.57
C LEU A 112 -16.92 18.13 -16.38
N PRO A 113 -18.14 18.70 -16.29
CA PRO A 113 -19.08 18.39 -15.20
C PRO A 113 -19.55 16.93 -15.19
N ASP A 114 -19.78 16.35 -16.37
CA ASP A 114 -20.19 14.94 -16.51
C ASP A 114 -19.02 14.01 -16.12
N ILE A 115 -17.81 14.33 -16.56
CA ILE A 115 -16.58 13.60 -16.19
C ILE A 115 -16.39 13.65 -14.66
N LEU A 116 -16.57 14.82 -14.03
CA LEU A 116 -16.47 14.97 -12.58
C LEU A 116 -17.47 14.07 -11.84
N THR A 117 -18.69 13.95 -12.35
CA THR A 117 -19.73 13.08 -11.79
C THR A 117 -19.28 11.61 -11.82
N TYR A 118 -18.79 11.13 -12.97
CA TYR A 118 -18.28 9.75 -13.08
C TYR A 118 -17.06 9.46 -12.18
N VAL A 119 -16.21 10.46 -11.94
CA VAL A 119 -15.05 10.31 -11.05
C VAL A 119 -15.48 10.32 -9.57
N LYS A 120 -16.49 11.12 -9.21
CA LYS A 120 -17.07 11.14 -7.85
C LYS A 120 -17.78 9.83 -7.51
N GLU A 121 -18.56 9.26 -8.41
CA GLU A 121 -19.15 7.93 -8.22
C GLU A 121 -18.09 6.84 -8.00
N TYR A 122 -17.00 6.90 -8.79
CA TYR A 122 -15.87 5.98 -8.63
C TYR A 122 -15.17 6.16 -7.27
N TYR A 123 -15.06 7.40 -6.77
CA TYR A 123 -14.51 7.70 -5.46
C TYR A 123 -15.36 7.09 -4.33
N GLU A 124 -16.69 7.23 -4.38
CA GLU A 124 -17.61 6.66 -3.38
C GLU A 124 -17.56 5.13 -3.36
N LEU A 125 -17.50 4.50 -4.54
CA LEU A 125 -17.34 3.04 -4.66
C LEU A 125 -16.01 2.55 -4.04
N ARG A 126 -14.93 3.32 -4.20
CA ARG A 126 -13.61 2.99 -3.63
C ARG A 126 -13.49 3.31 -2.14
N SER A 127 -14.19 4.35 -1.66
CA SER A 127 -14.19 4.74 -0.25
C SER A 127 -15.01 3.75 0.61
N SER A 128 -16.10 3.21 0.06
CA SER A 128 -17.08 2.37 0.77
C SER A 128 -16.67 0.91 1.07
N SER A 129 -15.45 0.47 0.71
CA SER A 129 -15.04 -0.93 0.92
C SER A 129 -14.82 -1.28 2.40
N ARG A 130 -15.84 -1.86 3.02
CA ARG A 130 -15.78 -2.74 4.21
C ARG A 130 -14.89 -3.95 3.90
N LYS A 131 -13.67 -4.01 4.43
CA LYS A 131 -12.88 -5.27 4.45
C LYS A 131 -12.24 -5.64 5.80
N LEU A 132 -12.40 -4.80 6.83
CA LEU A 132 -11.88 -5.03 8.19
C LEU A 132 -12.29 -6.36 8.87
N CYS A 133 -13.34 -7.04 8.40
CA CYS A 133 -13.89 -8.22 9.10
C CYS A 133 -13.12 -9.51 8.78
N PHE A 134 -12.79 -9.76 7.51
CA PHE A 134 -11.99 -10.93 7.12
C PHE A 134 -10.55 -10.89 7.70
N ASP A 135 -10.04 -9.68 7.94
CA ASP A 135 -8.65 -9.46 8.37
C ASP A 135 -8.47 -9.77 9.85
N ARG A 136 -9.46 -9.40 10.66
CA ARG A 136 -9.48 -9.73 12.08
C ARG A 136 -9.57 -11.24 12.27
N SER A 137 -10.46 -11.92 11.55
CA SER A 137 -10.61 -13.38 11.66
C SER A 137 -9.34 -14.13 11.24
N PHE A 138 -8.66 -13.68 10.18
CA PHE A 138 -7.39 -14.27 9.76
C PHE A 138 -6.27 -14.01 10.77
N ALA A 139 -6.14 -12.78 11.29
CA ALA A 139 -5.17 -12.46 12.32
C ALA A 139 -5.38 -13.29 13.61
N PHE A 140 -6.63 -13.48 14.04
CA PHE A 140 -6.95 -14.36 15.17
C PHE A 140 -6.57 -15.82 14.91
N LEU A 141 -6.80 -16.33 13.69
CA LEU A 141 -6.46 -17.69 13.31
C LEU A 141 -4.94 -17.93 13.34
N VAL A 142 -4.16 -16.98 12.81
CA VAL A 142 -2.69 -17.09 12.79
C VAL A 142 -2.08 -16.89 14.18
N CYS A 143 -2.62 -15.97 15.00
CA CYS A 143 -2.25 -15.86 16.41
C CYS A 143 -2.57 -17.15 17.18
N GLY A 144 -3.73 -17.76 16.93
CA GLY A 144 -4.12 -19.03 17.54
C GLY A 144 -3.16 -20.18 17.18
N LEU A 145 -2.78 -20.28 15.89
CA LEU A 145 -1.78 -21.26 15.43
C LEU A 145 -0.40 -21.03 16.04
N PHE A 146 0.02 -19.77 16.19
CA PHE A 146 1.27 -19.42 16.83
C PHE A 146 1.29 -19.82 18.31
N VAL A 147 0.26 -19.43 19.07
CA VAL A 147 0.15 -19.78 20.50
C VAL A 147 0.07 -21.30 20.69
N PHE A 148 -0.68 -21.99 19.84
CA PHE A 148 -0.75 -23.45 19.85
C PHE A 148 0.60 -24.10 19.57
N GLY A 149 1.31 -23.65 18.52
CA GLY A 149 2.64 -24.14 18.19
C GLY A 149 3.65 -23.91 19.31
N LEU A 150 3.65 -22.73 19.92
CA LEU A 150 4.52 -22.38 21.04
C LEU A 150 4.22 -23.22 22.28
N GLY A 151 2.94 -23.48 22.56
CA GLY A 151 2.52 -24.38 23.64
C GLY A 151 3.05 -25.81 23.43
N GLN A 152 2.98 -26.32 22.20
CA GLN A 152 3.54 -27.64 21.86
C GLN A 152 5.07 -27.68 21.99
N VAL A 153 5.77 -26.59 21.63
CA VAL A 153 7.23 -26.48 21.82
C VAL A 153 7.60 -26.54 23.30
N LEU A 154 6.88 -25.83 24.17
CA LEU A 154 7.16 -25.80 25.61
C LEU A 154 6.95 -27.18 26.25
N ILE A 155 5.84 -27.85 25.91
CA ILE A 155 5.52 -29.19 26.44
C ILE A 155 6.56 -30.22 25.98
N GLN A 156 6.93 -30.21 24.69
CA GLN A 156 7.83 -31.22 24.13
C GLN A 156 9.31 -30.98 24.41
N ALA A 157 9.68 -29.73 24.76
CA ALA A 157 11.01 -29.41 25.25
C ALA A 157 11.30 -30.12 26.59
N GLU A 158 10.28 -30.36 27.42
CA GLU A 158 10.41 -31.13 28.66
C GLU A 158 10.43 -32.65 28.42
N GLU A 159 9.71 -33.14 27.40
CA GLU A 159 9.56 -34.57 27.12
C GLU A 159 10.68 -35.16 26.23
N GLY A 160 11.57 -34.33 25.66
CA GLY A 160 12.76 -34.77 24.91
C GLY A 160 12.47 -35.35 23.51
N SER A 161 11.25 -35.21 23.00
CA SER A 161 10.85 -35.69 21.68
C SER A 161 11.32 -34.75 20.56
N SER A 162 12.49 -35.06 19.99
CA SER A 162 13.20 -34.19 19.03
C SER A 162 12.46 -33.94 17.71
N ILE A 163 11.69 -34.89 17.20
CA ILE A 163 10.98 -34.78 15.91
C ILE A 163 9.73 -33.90 16.04
N LEU A 164 8.92 -34.14 17.08
CA LEU A 164 7.71 -33.37 17.31
C LEU A 164 8.06 -31.91 17.67
N LEU A 165 9.14 -31.70 18.44
CA LEU A 165 9.65 -30.37 18.80
C LEU A 165 10.05 -29.58 17.55
N ALA A 166 10.76 -30.20 16.61
CA ALA A 166 11.12 -29.58 15.34
C ALA A 166 9.88 -29.21 14.52
N PHE A 167 8.85 -30.06 14.50
CA PHE A 167 7.58 -29.78 13.82
C PHE A 167 6.82 -28.60 14.46
N ALA A 168 6.78 -28.54 15.79
CA ALA A 168 6.14 -27.45 16.52
C ALA A 168 6.85 -26.09 16.33
N ILE A 169 8.20 -26.10 16.28
CA ILE A 169 9.00 -24.92 15.92
C ILE A 169 8.68 -24.50 14.48
N LEU A 170 8.63 -25.45 13.54
CA LEU A 170 8.33 -25.18 12.14
C LEU A 170 6.94 -24.53 11.98
N VAL A 171 5.92 -25.08 12.64
CA VAL A 171 4.55 -24.51 12.63
C VAL A 171 4.52 -23.12 13.23
N SER A 172 5.26 -22.87 14.31
CA SER A 172 5.35 -21.55 14.96
C SER A 172 6.02 -20.53 14.04
N VAL A 173 7.10 -20.92 13.37
CA VAL A 173 7.83 -20.09 12.39
C VAL A 173 6.94 -19.79 11.19
N ILE A 174 6.29 -20.80 10.59
CA ILE A 174 5.37 -20.63 9.46
C ILE A 174 4.22 -19.70 9.83
N SER A 175 3.65 -19.83 11.04
CA SER A 175 2.57 -18.96 11.51
C SER A 175 3.05 -17.51 11.65
N LEU A 176 4.23 -17.29 12.21
CA LEU A 176 4.82 -15.96 12.36
C LEU A 176 5.08 -15.30 11.00
N PHE A 177 5.61 -16.06 10.03
CA PHE A 177 5.76 -15.58 8.66
C PHE A 177 4.44 -15.35 7.93
N GLY A 178 3.44 -16.21 8.13
CA GLY A 178 2.10 -16.02 7.58
C GLY A 178 1.47 -14.71 8.07
N MET A 179 1.67 -14.37 9.35
CA MET A 179 1.25 -13.10 9.94
C MET A 179 1.95 -11.91 9.28
N LEU A 180 3.29 -11.96 9.18
CA LEU A 180 4.09 -10.89 8.58
C LEU A 180 3.78 -10.70 7.09
N PHE A 181 3.67 -11.78 6.34
CA PHE A 181 3.37 -11.75 4.90
C PHE A 181 1.97 -11.19 4.66
N MET A 182 0.98 -11.59 5.44
CA MET A 182 -0.37 -11.08 5.30
C MET A 182 -0.45 -9.62 5.71
N TRP A 183 0.23 -9.22 6.78
CA TRP A 183 0.33 -7.81 7.16
C TRP A 183 0.97 -6.95 6.06
N MET A 184 2.07 -7.42 5.45
CA MET A 184 2.67 -6.75 4.29
C MET A 184 1.75 -6.73 3.07
N ALA A 185 1.15 -7.86 2.69
CA ALA A 185 0.22 -7.92 1.57
C ALA A 185 -0.98 -6.98 1.77
N TRP A 186 -1.41 -6.83 3.03
CA TRP A 186 -2.41 -5.86 3.44
C TRP A 186 -1.92 -4.43 3.26
N ASP A 187 -0.74 -4.11 3.74
CA ASP A 187 -0.17 -2.77 3.66
C ASP A 187 0.11 -2.35 2.20
N ILE A 188 0.50 -3.29 1.34
CA ILE A 188 0.59 -3.09 -0.11
C ILE A 188 -0.79 -2.81 -0.69
N ARG A 189 -1.79 -3.62 -0.34
CA ARG A 189 -3.13 -3.46 -0.88
C ARG A 189 -3.79 -2.17 -0.40
N ASP A 190 -3.56 -1.79 0.85
CA ASP A 190 -4.07 -0.58 1.46
C ASP A 190 -3.32 0.65 0.94
N SER A 191 -2.01 0.58 0.74
CA SER A 191 -1.25 1.66 0.09
C SER A 191 -1.66 1.86 -1.36
N LEU A 192 -1.84 0.80 -2.15
CA LEU A 192 -2.40 0.89 -3.51
C LEU A 192 -3.82 1.45 -3.51
N ARG A 193 -4.64 1.10 -2.51
CA ARG A 193 -5.98 1.65 -2.34
C ARG A 193 -5.93 3.13 -1.97
N LYS A 194 -5.15 3.51 -0.96
CA LYS A 194 -4.93 4.89 -0.51
C LYS A 194 -4.39 5.74 -1.64
N ALA A 195 -3.43 5.23 -2.41
CA ALA A 195 -2.91 5.89 -3.62
C ALA A 195 -4.01 6.05 -4.67
N SER A 196 -4.79 5.01 -4.97
CA SER A 196 -5.91 5.11 -5.91
C SER A 196 -6.97 6.13 -5.45
N VAL A 197 -7.30 6.16 -4.16
CA VAL A 197 -8.26 7.11 -3.57
C VAL A 197 -7.68 8.53 -3.58
N SER A 198 -6.40 8.69 -3.25
CA SER A 198 -5.69 9.96 -3.29
C SER A 198 -5.63 10.52 -4.71
N ASN A 199 -5.23 9.71 -5.69
CA ASN A 199 -5.21 10.06 -7.11
C ASN A 199 -6.61 10.43 -7.65
N THR A 200 -7.64 9.72 -7.19
CA THR A 200 -9.03 10.06 -7.56
C THR A 200 -9.41 11.41 -6.93
N LYS A 201 -9.01 11.67 -5.69
CA LYS A 201 -9.27 12.94 -4.99
C LYS A 201 -8.52 14.12 -5.63
N THR A 202 -7.27 13.94 -6.06
CA THR A 202 -6.53 14.98 -6.80
C THR A 202 -7.16 15.24 -8.16
N THR A 203 -7.60 14.20 -8.86
CA THR A 203 -8.34 14.34 -10.14
C THR A 203 -9.65 15.11 -9.93
N ILE A 204 -10.42 14.81 -8.88
CA ILE A 204 -11.65 15.53 -8.53
C ILE A 204 -11.35 17.01 -8.29
N ARG A 205 -10.36 17.33 -7.46
CA ARG A 205 -9.97 18.72 -7.16
C ARG A 205 -9.53 19.48 -8.40
N ALA A 206 -8.71 18.85 -9.24
CA ALA A 206 -8.27 19.45 -10.49
C ALA A 206 -9.47 19.77 -11.40
N LEU A 207 -10.38 18.81 -11.59
CA LEU A 207 -11.60 19.02 -12.37
C LEU A 207 -12.49 20.12 -11.78
N GLU A 208 -12.65 20.18 -10.46
CA GLU A 208 -13.41 21.24 -9.77
C GLU A 208 -12.79 22.63 -10.01
N CYS A 209 -11.46 22.76 -9.85
CA CYS A 209 -10.74 24.01 -10.12
C CYS A 209 -10.90 24.46 -11.58
N LEU A 210 -10.83 23.53 -12.52
CA LEU A 210 -10.93 23.82 -13.96
C LEU A 210 -12.35 24.21 -14.38
N ILE A 211 -13.39 23.62 -13.77
CA ILE A 211 -14.78 24.01 -14.01
C ILE A 211 -15.02 25.45 -13.52
N VAL A 212 -14.50 25.82 -12.35
CA VAL A 212 -14.59 27.19 -11.82
C VAL A 212 -13.85 28.18 -12.72
N HIS A 213 -12.60 27.88 -13.08
CA HIS A 213 -11.80 28.74 -13.96
C HIS A 213 -12.45 28.93 -15.33
N ASN A 214 -12.99 27.87 -15.95
CA ASN A 214 -13.63 27.98 -17.26
C ASN A 214 -14.91 28.83 -17.20
N LYS A 215 -15.62 28.80 -16.06
CA LYS A 215 -16.80 29.64 -15.80
C LYS A 215 -16.43 31.10 -15.62
N GLU A 216 -15.32 31.40 -14.92
CA GLU A 216 -14.82 32.77 -14.76
C GLU A 216 -14.30 33.35 -16.07
N SER A 217 -13.53 32.59 -16.87
CA SER A 217 -13.05 33.04 -18.18
C SER A 217 -14.17 33.27 -19.20
N SER A 218 -15.28 32.55 -19.08
CA SER A 218 -16.47 32.79 -19.93
C SER A 218 -17.24 34.04 -19.54
N ILE A 219 -17.10 34.53 -18.30
CA ILE A 219 -17.77 35.75 -17.80
C ILE A 219 -16.97 37.01 -18.17
N GLU A 220 -15.65 36.91 -18.35
CA GLU A 220 -14.80 38.05 -18.77
C GLU A 220 -14.83 38.32 -20.29
N MET A 221 -15.51 37.48 -21.08
CA MET A 221 -15.63 37.61 -22.53
C MET A 221 -17.00 38.13 -23.02
N ASP A 222 -17.94 38.38 -22.10
CA ASP A 222 -19.25 39.01 -22.36
C ASP A 222 -19.27 40.45 -21.83
#